data_AF-A0A5D0TBT0-F1
#
_entry.id   AF-A0A5D0TBT0-F1
#
_cell.length_a   1.000
_cell.length_b   1.000
_cell.length_c   1.000
_cell.angle_alpha   90.00
_cell.angle_beta   90.00
_cell.angle_gamma   90.00
#
_symmetry.space_group_name_H-M   'P 1'
#
loop_
_entity.id
_entity.type
_entity.pdbx_description
1 polymer ?
#
loop_
_entity_poly.entity_id
_entity_poly.type
_entity_poly.pdbx_seq_one_letter_code
_entity_poly.pdbx_strand_id
1 'polypeptide(L)'
;MCAFALAAFAVTTAVTAAPVPAAAHPFGDPQTVDVARDEQRPDVVRVRWRVGGPDDLTLLGVSLGLLPKDRVLSDGNVDYQYSDPGLVGASEKFPAYVLERITVTAGGQPCVGSVEPPRALARAGATADFTCPGPVETATVRMRMLTDLNSAYRALATGPTGQREVYDSVQESHDWVLTGGPAAQRTNLGRSAAVQLAAVAAGALSVVVVALVLLRRFNRRRKVAA
;
A
#
# COMPACT_ATOMS: atom_id res chain seq x y z
N MET A 1 -57.42 -38.45 -3.07
CA MET A 1 -57.02 -37.14 -2.51
C MET A 1 -55.55 -36.92 -2.85
N CYS A 2 -55.26 -36.16 -3.91
CA CYS A 2 -53.91 -35.94 -4.43
C CYS A 2 -53.25 -34.74 -3.73
N ALA A 3 -52.07 -34.94 -3.14
CA ALA A 3 -51.25 -33.88 -2.58
C ALA A 3 -50.15 -33.50 -3.58
N PHE A 4 -50.23 -32.27 -4.12
CA PHE A 4 -49.17 -31.66 -4.91
C PHE A 4 -48.06 -31.16 -3.97
N ALA A 5 -46.83 -31.65 -4.16
CA ALA A 5 -45.64 -31.09 -3.52
C ALA A 5 -44.96 -30.13 -4.50
N LEU A 6 -45.06 -28.82 -4.26
CA LEU A 6 -44.29 -27.79 -4.95
C LEU A 6 -42.84 -27.81 -4.41
N ALA A 7 -41.89 -28.16 -5.27
CA ALA A 7 -40.46 -27.96 -5.02
C ALA A 7 -40.03 -26.61 -5.63
N ALA A 8 -39.71 -25.64 -4.78
CA ALA A 8 -39.14 -24.37 -5.21
C ALA A 8 -37.63 -24.52 -5.42
N PHE A 9 -37.18 -24.48 -6.67
CA PHE A 9 -35.76 -24.38 -7.03
C PHE A 9 -35.35 -22.91 -7.01
N ALA A 10 -34.64 -22.48 -5.96
CA ALA A 10 -33.95 -21.19 -5.95
C ALA A 10 -32.65 -21.33 -6.75
N VAL A 11 -32.65 -20.86 -8.00
CA VAL A 11 -31.44 -20.78 -8.83
C VAL A 11 -30.70 -19.50 -8.44
N THR A 12 -29.67 -19.61 -7.59
CA THR A 12 -28.71 -18.54 -7.36
C THR A 12 -27.75 -18.47 -8.57
N THR A 13 -28.02 -17.55 -9.49
CA THR A 13 -27.10 -17.18 -10.56
C THR A 13 -25.89 -16.45 -9.97
N ALA A 14 -24.80 -17.18 -9.73
CA ALA A 14 -23.51 -16.58 -9.43
C ALA A 14 -23.00 -15.90 -10.72
N VAL A 15 -23.10 -14.57 -10.78
CA VAL A 15 -22.48 -13.77 -11.84
C VAL A 15 -20.97 -13.85 -11.65
N THR A 16 -20.33 -14.75 -12.39
CA THR A 16 -18.87 -14.78 -12.53
C THR A 16 -18.46 -13.68 -13.51
N ALA A 17 -18.47 -12.43 -13.04
CA ALA A 17 -17.83 -11.36 -13.79
C ALA A 17 -16.32 -11.66 -13.85
N ALA A 18 -15.79 -11.84 -15.05
CA ALA A 18 -14.35 -11.91 -15.24
C ALA A 18 -13.73 -10.59 -14.74
N PRO A 19 -12.62 -10.62 -13.98
CA PRO A 19 -11.94 -9.40 -13.58
C PRO A 19 -11.51 -8.65 -14.84
N VAL A 20 -12.04 -7.44 -15.03
CA VAL A 20 -11.56 -6.54 -16.08
C VAL A 20 -10.12 -6.19 -15.74
N PRO A 21 -9.16 -6.30 -16.68
CA PRO A 21 -7.80 -5.85 -16.43
C PRO A 21 -7.85 -4.39 -16.02
N ALA A 22 -7.32 -4.07 -14.84
CA ALA A 22 -7.11 -2.68 -14.46
C ALA A 22 -6.22 -2.05 -15.54
N ALA A 23 -6.70 -0.97 -16.15
CA ALA A 23 -5.90 -0.19 -17.08
C ALA A 23 -4.59 0.17 -16.39
N ALA A 24 -3.46 -0.23 -16.98
CA ALA A 24 -2.15 0.12 -16.49
C ALA A 24 -2.08 1.65 -16.38
N HIS A 25 -2.00 2.17 -15.16
CA HIS A 25 -1.81 3.59 -14.95
C HIS A 25 -0.45 3.97 -15.57
N PRO A 26 -0.36 5.05 -16.36
CA PRO A 26 0.87 5.41 -17.08
C PRO A 26 2.08 5.69 -16.17
N PHE A 27 1.90 5.70 -14.84
CA PHE A 27 2.93 5.98 -13.84
C PHE A 27 3.12 4.86 -12.80
N GLY A 28 2.62 3.64 -13.06
CA GLY A 28 2.77 2.50 -12.13
C GLY A 28 1.93 2.62 -10.84
N ASP A 29 2.33 1.88 -9.80
CA ASP A 29 1.76 2.00 -8.45
C ASP A 29 1.99 3.42 -7.91
N PRO A 30 1.06 4.01 -7.13
CA PRO A 30 1.29 5.35 -6.57
C PRO A 30 2.43 5.32 -5.55
N GLN A 31 3.12 6.45 -5.40
CA GLN A 31 4.02 6.64 -4.26
C GLN A 31 3.21 6.52 -2.96
N THR A 32 3.81 5.98 -1.91
CA THR A 32 3.15 5.87 -0.60
C THR A 32 3.98 6.54 0.48
N VAL A 33 3.29 7.15 1.45
CA VAL A 33 3.90 7.78 2.61
C VAL A 33 3.23 7.37 3.90
N ASP A 34 4.03 7.06 4.90
CA ASP A 34 3.59 6.81 6.26
C ASP A 34 4.14 7.91 7.16
N VAL A 35 3.24 8.61 7.85
CA VAL A 35 3.58 9.65 8.82
C VAL A 35 3.27 9.11 10.21
N ALA A 36 4.23 9.17 11.12
CA ALA A 36 4.04 8.71 12.49
C ALA A 36 4.90 9.53 13.45
N ARG A 37 4.54 9.52 14.73
CA ARG A 37 5.45 9.97 15.80
C ARG A 37 6.26 8.79 16.31
N ASP A 38 7.51 9.04 16.67
CA ASP A 38 8.30 8.01 17.36
C ASP A 38 7.75 7.75 18.77
N GLU A 39 7.57 6.47 19.13
CA GLU A 39 6.99 6.09 20.42
C GLU A 39 7.93 6.36 21.61
N GLN A 40 9.24 6.31 21.37
CA GLN A 40 10.27 6.49 22.40
C GLN A 40 10.80 7.93 22.43
N ARG A 41 10.73 8.64 21.30
CA ARG A 41 11.10 10.06 21.18
C ARG A 41 9.89 10.89 20.73
N PRO A 42 9.03 11.35 21.67
CA PRO A 42 7.78 12.02 21.33
C PRO A 42 7.98 13.37 20.62
N ASP A 43 9.19 13.91 20.62
CA ASP A 43 9.64 15.08 19.87
C ASP A 43 9.98 14.77 18.39
N VAL A 44 9.94 13.51 17.97
CA VAL A 44 10.30 13.08 16.60
C VAL A 44 9.09 12.68 15.78
N VAL A 45 9.00 13.24 14.58
CA VAL A 45 8.07 12.83 13.52
C VAL A 45 8.84 12.02 12.47
N ARG A 46 8.43 10.78 12.25
CA ARG A 46 8.95 9.88 11.22
C ARG A 46 8.08 9.96 9.98
N VAL A 47 8.69 10.25 8.85
CA VAL A 47 8.06 10.23 7.53
C VAL A 47 8.75 9.18 6.68
N ARG A 48 8.05 8.11 6.36
CA ARG A 48 8.56 7.04 5.50
C ARG A 48 7.95 7.16 4.11
N TRP A 49 8.79 7.38 3.12
CA TRP A 49 8.40 7.45 1.72
C TRP A 49 8.79 6.18 0.96
N ARG A 50 7.88 5.66 0.15
CA ARG A 50 8.16 4.60 -0.82
C ARG A 50 7.79 5.08 -2.22
N VAL A 51 8.70 4.82 -3.14
CA VAL A 51 8.49 5.05 -4.56
C VAL A 51 7.36 4.16 -5.08
N GLY A 52 6.68 4.62 -6.12
CA GLY A 52 5.66 3.87 -6.83
C GLY A 52 6.27 2.81 -7.75
N GLY A 53 6.97 3.27 -8.80
CA GLY A 53 7.74 2.42 -9.71
C GLY A 53 9.24 2.45 -9.40
N PRO A 54 9.98 1.34 -9.53
CA PRO A 54 11.44 1.36 -9.36
C PRO A 54 12.17 2.14 -10.48
N ASP A 55 11.55 2.31 -11.63
CA ASP A 55 11.99 3.13 -12.76
C ASP A 55 12.01 4.64 -12.45
N ASP A 56 11.11 5.10 -11.58
CA ASP A 56 11.16 6.48 -11.05
C ASP A 56 12.48 6.77 -10.32
N LEU A 57 13.10 5.76 -9.72
CA LEU A 57 14.41 5.91 -9.07
C LEU A 57 15.54 6.07 -10.10
N THR A 58 15.41 5.48 -11.29
CA THR A 58 16.35 5.74 -12.39
C THR A 58 16.20 7.18 -12.86
N LEU A 59 14.97 7.68 -13.05
CA LEU A 59 14.73 9.09 -13.41
C LEU A 59 15.29 10.05 -12.34
N LEU A 60 15.06 9.76 -11.05
CA LEU A 60 15.66 10.52 -9.96
C LEU A 60 17.18 10.45 -9.99
N GLY A 61 17.77 9.28 -10.24
CA GLY A 61 19.22 9.11 -10.36
C GLY A 61 19.82 9.96 -11.49
N VAL A 62 19.13 10.09 -12.62
CA VAL A 62 19.53 11.01 -13.71
C VAL A 62 19.44 12.47 -13.27
N SER A 63 18.34 12.87 -12.63
CA SER A 63 18.13 14.22 -12.10
C SER A 63 19.23 14.63 -11.10
N LEU A 64 19.62 13.71 -10.21
CA LEU A 64 20.70 13.92 -9.24
C LEU A 64 22.10 13.82 -9.88
N GLY A 65 22.20 13.52 -11.17
CA GLY A 65 23.46 13.33 -11.88
C GLY A 65 24.28 12.13 -11.38
N LEU A 66 23.60 11.09 -10.89
CA LEU A 66 24.18 9.83 -10.45
C LEU A 66 24.18 8.78 -11.57
N LEU A 67 23.25 8.93 -12.53
CA LEU A 67 23.09 8.05 -13.67
C LEU A 67 23.25 8.82 -14.99
N PRO A 68 23.68 8.15 -16.07
CA PRO A 68 23.77 8.74 -17.40
C PRO A 68 22.43 9.26 -17.92
N LYS A 69 22.44 10.36 -18.71
CA LYS A 69 21.21 10.99 -19.21
C LYS A 69 20.48 10.17 -20.28
N ASP A 70 21.20 9.31 -21.01
CA ASP A 70 20.67 8.40 -22.01
C ASP A 70 19.81 7.27 -21.43
N ARG A 71 19.70 7.18 -20.10
CA ARG A 71 18.69 6.37 -19.41
C ARG A 71 17.26 6.83 -19.65
N VAL A 72 17.06 8.11 -19.96
CA VAL A 72 15.74 8.64 -20.33
C VAL A 72 15.68 8.72 -21.85
N LEU A 73 14.84 7.87 -22.44
CA LEU A 73 14.69 7.74 -23.88
C LEU A 73 13.86 8.90 -24.44
N SER A 74 13.98 9.15 -25.75
CA SER A 74 13.31 10.27 -26.43
C SER A 74 11.78 10.20 -26.40
N ASP A 75 11.22 9.03 -26.14
CA ASP A 75 9.78 8.79 -25.98
C ASP A 75 9.30 8.94 -24.51
N GLY A 76 10.21 9.29 -23.59
CA GLY A 76 9.94 9.43 -22.17
C GLY A 76 10.05 8.13 -21.37
N ASN A 77 10.34 7.00 -22.03
CA ASN A 77 10.60 5.74 -21.32
C ASN A 77 11.94 5.80 -20.58
N VAL A 78 12.05 4.99 -19.52
CA VAL A 78 13.24 4.90 -18.70
C VAL A 78 13.88 3.52 -18.85
N ASP A 79 15.16 3.49 -19.26
CA ASP A 79 16.00 2.28 -19.28
C ASP A 79 16.44 1.93 -17.85
N TYR A 80 15.51 1.33 -17.10
CA TYR A 80 15.73 0.93 -15.72
C TYR A 80 16.74 -0.22 -15.61
N GLN A 81 17.69 -0.09 -14.67
CA GLN A 81 18.54 -1.20 -14.24
C GLN A 81 18.34 -1.55 -12.77
N TYR A 82 18.41 -2.86 -12.46
CA TYR A 82 18.24 -3.36 -11.08
C TYR A 82 19.21 -2.76 -10.05
N SER A 83 20.36 -2.24 -10.49
CA SER A 83 21.35 -1.57 -9.65
C SER A 83 21.02 -0.11 -9.32
N ASP A 84 20.18 0.56 -10.11
CA ASP A 84 19.94 2.00 -10.02
C ASP A 84 19.44 2.44 -8.63
N PRO A 85 18.47 1.76 -8.00
CA PRO A 85 18.03 2.10 -6.64
C PRO A 85 19.15 2.03 -5.61
N GLY A 86 20.11 1.12 -5.78
CA GLY A 86 21.27 0.97 -4.90
C GLY A 86 22.26 2.13 -5.07
N LEU A 87 22.50 2.57 -6.30
CA LEU A 87 23.35 3.72 -6.60
C LEU A 87 22.75 5.02 -6.06
N VAL A 88 21.44 5.21 -6.23
CA VAL A 88 20.72 6.37 -5.69
C VAL A 88 20.72 6.35 -4.16
N GLY A 89 20.35 5.23 -3.54
CA GLY A 89 20.25 5.11 -2.08
C GLY A 89 21.60 5.25 -1.36
N ALA A 90 22.72 4.87 -2.00
CA ALA A 90 24.05 5.00 -1.43
C ALA A 90 24.66 6.40 -1.58
N SER A 91 24.04 7.30 -2.35
CA SER A 91 24.55 8.65 -2.62
C SER A 91 24.16 9.64 -1.53
N GLU A 92 25.08 10.53 -1.16
CA GLU A 92 24.82 11.67 -0.25
C GLU A 92 23.81 12.67 -0.84
N LYS A 93 23.63 12.69 -2.17
CA LYS A 93 22.64 13.56 -2.83
C LYS A 93 21.21 13.14 -2.53
N PHE A 94 20.97 11.86 -2.25
CA PHE A 94 19.63 11.35 -2.02
C PHE A 94 19.05 11.80 -0.67
N PRO A 95 19.74 11.67 0.48
CA PRO A 95 19.32 12.29 1.75
C PRO A 95 19.05 13.79 1.62
N ALA A 96 19.92 14.54 0.92
CA ALA A 96 19.74 15.97 0.69
C ALA A 96 18.44 16.26 -0.09
N TYR A 97 18.19 15.50 -1.17
CA TYR A 97 16.95 15.59 -1.93
C TYR A 97 15.72 15.30 -1.07
N VAL A 98 15.73 14.23 -0.27
CA VAL A 98 14.60 13.89 0.61
C VAL A 98 14.31 15.03 1.61
N LEU A 99 15.35 15.60 2.23
CA LEU A 99 15.21 16.69 3.21
C LEU A 99 14.79 18.03 2.59
N GLU A 100 15.07 18.25 1.30
CA GLU A 100 14.56 19.40 0.56
C GLU A 100 13.07 19.23 0.18
N ARG A 101 12.69 17.99 -0.16
CA ARG A 101 11.35 17.65 -0.65
C ARG A 101 10.34 17.37 0.45
N ILE A 102 10.80 16.95 1.64
CA ILE A 102 9.97 16.67 2.81
C ILE A 102 10.41 17.59 3.94
N THR A 103 9.47 18.36 4.49
CA THR A 103 9.72 19.19 5.67
C THR A 103 8.58 19.06 6.67
N VAL A 104 8.91 19.20 7.95
CA VAL A 104 7.95 19.13 9.04
C VAL A 104 8.04 20.39 9.87
N THR A 105 6.89 20.96 10.21
CA THR A 105 6.76 22.03 11.20
C THR A 105 5.81 21.60 12.32
N ALA A 106 6.16 21.97 13.56
CA ALA A 106 5.35 21.71 14.74
C ALA A 106 5.30 22.98 15.60
N GLY A 107 4.11 23.39 16.04
CA GLY A 107 3.94 24.63 16.79
C GLY A 107 4.46 25.87 16.04
N GLY A 108 4.40 25.86 14.70
CA GLY A 108 4.93 26.94 13.85
C GLY A 108 6.46 27.01 13.75
N GLN A 109 7.20 26.05 14.32
CA GLN A 109 8.65 25.97 14.22
C GLN A 109 9.09 24.81 13.31
N PRO A 110 10.16 24.98 12.51
CA PRO A 110 10.69 23.90 11.69
C PRO A 110 11.34 22.82 12.56
N CYS A 111 11.10 21.56 12.21
CA CYS A 111 11.78 20.41 12.81
C CYS A 111 13.03 20.08 11.99
N VAL A 112 14.11 19.68 12.66
CA VAL A 112 15.39 19.34 12.04
C VAL A 112 15.32 17.91 11.49
N GLY A 113 15.39 17.77 10.17
CA GLY A 113 15.31 16.48 9.49
C GLY A 113 16.66 15.76 9.38
N SER A 114 16.61 14.43 9.43
CA SER A 114 17.73 13.53 9.18
C SER A 114 17.25 12.34 8.36
N VAL A 115 18.09 11.82 7.47
CA VAL A 115 17.79 10.65 6.63
C VAL A 115 18.99 9.73 6.65
N GLU A 116 18.79 8.51 7.12
CA GLU A 116 19.79 7.45 7.01
C GLU A 116 19.77 6.87 5.59
N PRO A 117 20.95 6.58 4.99
CA PRO A 117 21.03 5.95 3.68
C PRO A 117 20.23 4.63 3.62
N PRO A 118 19.25 4.49 2.71
CA PRO A 118 18.40 3.32 2.65
C PRO A 118 19.15 2.12 2.07
N ARG A 119 19.15 0.99 2.78
CA ARG A 119 19.79 -0.26 2.32
C ARG A 119 19.08 -0.92 1.13
N ALA A 120 17.78 -0.66 0.95
CA ALA A 120 16.96 -1.31 -0.07
C ALA A 120 15.89 -0.34 -0.61
N LEU A 121 16.33 0.79 -1.18
CA LEU A 121 15.46 1.92 -1.55
C LEU A 121 14.19 1.50 -2.32
N ALA A 122 14.32 0.71 -3.38
CA ALA A 122 13.16 0.27 -4.17
C ALA A 122 12.14 -0.60 -3.41
N ARG A 123 12.56 -1.33 -2.36
CA ARG A 123 11.67 -2.23 -1.60
C ARG A 123 11.18 -1.60 -0.30
N ALA A 124 12.08 -0.93 0.41
CA ALA A 124 11.82 -0.42 1.75
C ALA A 124 11.42 1.06 1.76
N GLY A 125 11.78 1.80 0.72
CA GLY A 125 11.70 3.25 0.69
C GLY A 125 12.83 3.92 1.47
N ALA A 126 12.64 5.20 1.77
CA ALA A 126 13.48 6.00 2.63
C ALA A 126 12.68 6.48 3.85
N THR A 127 13.38 6.66 4.97
CA THR A 127 12.79 7.18 6.20
C THR A 127 13.52 8.46 6.58
N ALA A 128 12.75 9.54 6.75
CA ALA A 128 13.21 10.79 7.30
C ALA A 128 12.68 10.95 8.72
N ASP A 129 13.57 11.16 9.68
CA ASP A 129 13.22 11.46 11.07
C ASP A 129 13.43 12.97 11.30
N PHE A 130 12.37 13.66 11.72
CA PHE A 130 12.34 15.10 11.97
C PHE A 130 12.22 15.36 13.47
N THR A 131 13.26 15.94 14.06
CA THR A 131 13.33 16.29 15.49
C THR A 131 12.80 17.70 15.71
N CYS A 132 11.70 17.83 16.45
CA CYS A 132 11.04 19.09 16.74
C CYS A 132 11.52 19.67 18.09
N PRO A 133 11.28 20.97 18.38
CA PRO A 133 11.74 21.60 19.63
C PRO A 133 11.15 21.02 20.93
N GLY A 134 10.10 20.20 20.83
CA GLY A 134 9.46 19.54 21.97
C GLY A 134 8.48 18.45 21.51
N PRO A 135 7.80 17.76 22.45
CA PRO A 135 6.84 16.71 22.15
C PRO A 135 5.76 17.17 21.16
N VAL A 136 5.45 16.30 20.20
CA VAL A 136 4.56 16.62 19.08
C VAL A 136 3.23 15.86 19.24
N GLU A 137 2.14 16.61 19.18
CA GLU A 137 0.78 16.06 19.08
C GLU A 137 0.21 16.26 17.68
N THR A 138 0.53 17.40 17.06
CA THR A 138 0.20 17.71 15.67
C THR A 138 1.42 18.26 14.94
N ALA A 139 1.51 17.99 13.64
CA ALA A 139 2.56 18.54 12.80
C ALA A 139 2.06 18.77 11.38
N THR A 140 2.49 19.86 10.76
CA THR A 140 2.31 20.07 9.33
C THR A 140 3.45 19.36 8.60
N VAL A 141 3.10 18.40 7.75
CA VAL A 141 4.05 17.73 6.86
C VAL A 141 3.84 18.28 5.46
N ARG A 142 4.90 18.85 4.89
CA ARG A 142 4.95 19.24 3.49
C ARG A 142 5.79 18.24 2.71
N MET A 143 5.25 17.77 1.59
CA MET A 143 5.91 16.80 0.73
C MET A 143 5.75 17.09 -0.75
N ARG A 144 6.87 16.98 -1.48
CA ARG A 144 7.00 17.27 -2.91
C ARG A 144 7.83 16.22 -3.65
N MET A 145 7.85 14.98 -3.15
CA MET A 145 8.68 13.93 -3.71
C MET A 145 8.33 13.69 -5.18
N LEU A 146 9.35 13.78 -6.04
CA LEU A 146 9.32 13.60 -7.49
C LEU A 146 8.45 14.61 -8.28
N THR A 147 7.68 15.50 -7.63
CA THR A 147 6.83 16.47 -8.35
C THR A 147 7.65 17.49 -9.14
N ASP A 148 8.94 17.63 -8.84
CA ASP A 148 9.91 18.39 -9.62
C ASP A 148 10.36 17.70 -10.91
N LEU A 149 10.27 16.37 -10.96
CA LEU A 149 10.55 15.60 -12.16
C LEU A 149 9.34 15.59 -13.09
N ASN A 150 8.14 15.46 -12.51
CA ASN A 150 6.88 15.56 -13.23
C ASN A 150 5.74 15.99 -12.29
N SER A 151 4.98 17.02 -12.67
CA SER A 151 3.87 17.53 -11.85
C SER A 151 2.69 16.55 -11.70
N ALA A 152 2.66 15.48 -12.50
CA ALA A 152 1.67 14.41 -12.41
C ALA A 152 1.94 13.42 -11.27
N TYR A 153 3.14 13.44 -10.66
CA TYR A 153 3.42 12.58 -9.52
C TYR A 153 2.50 12.91 -8.33
N ARG A 154 2.05 11.85 -7.68
CA ARG A 154 1.19 11.90 -6.50
C ARG A 154 1.69 10.90 -5.47
N ALA A 155 1.47 11.20 -4.21
CA ALA A 155 1.74 10.28 -3.12
C ALA A 155 0.53 10.14 -2.21
N LEU A 156 0.12 8.89 -1.99
CA LEU A 156 -0.91 8.56 -1.02
C LEU A 156 -0.25 8.46 0.37
N ALA A 157 -0.57 9.39 1.24
CA ALA A 157 -0.08 9.43 2.61
C ALA A 157 -1.10 8.82 3.58
N THR A 158 -0.59 8.12 4.57
CA THR A 158 -1.33 7.60 5.71
C THR A 158 -0.68 8.07 7.00
N GLY A 159 -1.50 8.37 7.99
CA GLY A 159 -1.02 8.76 9.32
C GLY A 159 -1.63 7.92 10.43
N PRO A 160 -1.35 8.27 11.68
CA PRO A 160 -1.97 7.62 12.82
C PRO A 160 -3.49 7.80 12.74
N THR A 161 -4.23 6.94 13.44
CA THR A 161 -5.70 7.02 13.54
C THR A 161 -6.46 6.77 12.22
N GLY A 162 -5.76 6.42 11.13
CA GLY A 162 -6.37 6.15 9.82
C GLY A 162 -6.56 7.40 8.95
N GLN A 163 -5.96 8.52 9.32
CA GLN A 163 -5.87 9.72 8.48
C GLN A 163 -5.23 9.38 7.12
N ARG A 164 -5.73 10.03 6.07
CA ARG A 164 -5.26 9.87 4.69
C ARG A 164 -5.23 11.21 3.99
N GLU A 165 -4.22 11.40 3.15
CA GLU A 165 -4.06 12.57 2.32
C GLU A 165 -3.40 12.18 0.99
N VAL A 166 -3.63 12.96 -0.07
CA VAL A 166 -2.89 12.85 -1.33
C VAL A 166 -2.03 14.09 -1.51
N TYR A 167 -0.72 13.92 -1.50
CA TYR A 167 0.21 14.97 -1.90
C TYR A 167 0.34 15.01 -3.41
N ASP A 168 0.22 16.20 -3.99
CA ASP A 168 0.47 16.48 -5.41
C ASP A 168 1.08 17.87 -5.61
N SER A 169 1.21 18.32 -6.85
CA SER A 169 1.79 19.63 -7.20
C SER A 169 0.96 20.85 -6.75
N VAL A 170 -0.27 20.64 -6.28
CA VAL A 170 -1.16 21.68 -5.77
C VAL A 170 -1.33 21.57 -4.26
N GLN A 171 -1.55 20.35 -3.76
CA GLN A 171 -1.71 20.06 -2.33
C GLN A 171 -0.40 19.49 -1.76
N GLU A 172 0.53 20.37 -1.41
CA GLU A 172 1.86 19.95 -0.93
C GLU A 172 1.93 19.79 0.60
N SER A 173 0.94 20.25 1.37
CA SER A 173 0.99 20.29 2.86
C SER A 173 -0.27 19.72 3.50
N HIS A 174 -0.12 19.10 4.67
CA HIS A 174 -1.23 18.59 5.47
C HIS A 174 -0.88 18.58 6.95
N ASP A 175 -1.88 18.88 7.79
CA ASP A 175 -1.78 18.86 9.24
C ASP A 175 -2.17 17.49 9.78
N TRP A 176 -1.19 16.78 10.35
CA TRP A 176 -1.38 15.45 10.90
C TRP A 176 -1.63 15.51 12.39
N VAL A 177 -2.62 14.77 12.87
CA VAL A 177 -2.76 14.44 14.29
C VAL A 177 -1.97 13.16 14.59
N LEU A 178 -0.94 13.28 15.44
CA LEU A 178 0.04 12.21 15.68
C LEU A 178 -0.21 11.42 16.97
N THR A 179 -1.16 11.88 17.79
CA THR A 179 -1.62 11.23 19.03
C THR A 179 -3.08 10.79 18.94
N GLY A 180 -3.51 9.92 19.85
CA GLY A 180 -4.93 9.58 20.00
C GLY A 180 -5.48 8.51 19.05
N GLY A 181 -4.61 7.76 18.35
CA GLY A 181 -5.03 6.61 17.54
C GLY A 181 -5.17 5.32 18.33
N PRO A 182 -6.07 4.40 17.93
CA PRO A 182 -6.04 3.05 18.47
C PRO A 182 -4.63 2.47 18.23
N ALA A 183 -4.02 1.93 19.29
CA ALA A 183 -2.71 1.29 19.25
C ALA A 183 -2.63 0.41 18.01
N ALA A 184 -1.54 0.54 17.23
CA ALA A 184 -1.33 -0.18 15.99
C ALA A 184 -1.84 -1.61 16.12
N GLN A 185 -3.05 -1.86 15.60
CA GLN A 185 -3.52 -3.20 15.43
C GLN A 185 -2.58 -3.74 14.38
N ARG A 186 -1.57 -4.49 14.83
CA ARG A 186 -0.98 -5.55 14.02
C ARG A 186 -2.17 -6.35 13.53
N THR A 187 -2.65 -6.00 12.35
CA THR A 187 -3.72 -6.73 11.70
C THR A 187 -3.12 -8.11 11.55
N ASN A 188 -3.59 -9.03 12.39
CA ASN A 188 -3.24 -10.43 12.30
C ASN A 188 -3.83 -10.91 10.97
N LEU A 189 -3.13 -10.63 9.86
CA LEU A 189 -3.50 -11.08 8.52
C LEU A 189 -3.66 -12.61 8.50
N GLY A 190 -2.97 -13.32 9.40
CA GLY A 190 -3.16 -14.75 9.65
C GLY A 190 -4.51 -15.15 10.23
N ARG A 191 -5.19 -14.28 10.99
CA ARG A 191 -6.51 -14.58 11.57
C ARG A 191 -7.63 -14.49 10.52
N SER A 192 -7.53 -13.54 9.59
CA SER A 192 -8.48 -13.43 8.46
C SER A 192 -8.30 -14.57 7.46
N ALA A 193 -7.05 -14.97 7.16
CA ALA A 193 -6.79 -16.12 6.30
C ALA A 193 -7.31 -17.44 6.90
N ALA A 194 -7.12 -17.66 8.20
CA ALA A 194 -7.62 -18.86 8.88
C ALA A 194 -9.15 -18.96 8.88
N VAL A 195 -9.86 -17.83 9.07
CA VAL A 195 -11.33 -17.80 9.03
C VAL A 195 -11.85 -18.05 7.61
N GLN A 196 -11.21 -17.48 6.59
CA GLN A 196 -11.57 -17.73 5.20
C GLN A 196 -11.32 -19.19 4.77
N LEU A 197 -10.18 -19.77 5.18
CA LEU A 197 -9.88 -21.19 4.91
C LEU A 197 -10.84 -22.13 5.65
N ALA A 198 -11.23 -21.82 6.88
CA ALA A 198 -12.20 -22.60 7.64
C ALA A 198 -13.60 -22.57 6.99
N ALA A 199 -14.02 -21.42 6.44
CA ALA A 199 -15.28 -21.28 5.73
C ALA A 199 -15.33 -22.12 4.44
N VAL A 200 -14.25 -22.14 3.66
CA VAL A 200 -14.15 -22.96 2.44
C VAL A 200 -14.15 -24.46 2.79
N ALA A 201 -13.41 -24.87 3.82
CA ALA A 201 -13.37 -26.26 4.26
C ALA A 201 -14.74 -26.75 4.76
N ALA A 202 -15.46 -25.93 5.52
CA ALA A 202 -16.81 -26.25 5.99
C ALA A 202 -17.82 -26.34 4.84
N GLY A 203 -17.73 -25.45 3.84
CA GLY A 203 -18.55 -25.50 2.63
C GLY A 203 -18.33 -26.78 1.82
N ALA A 204 -17.07 -27.17 1.59
CA ALA A 204 -16.72 -28.38 0.85
C ALA A 204 -17.22 -29.67 1.55
N LEU A 205 -17.07 -29.75 2.88
CA LEU A 205 -17.56 -30.88 3.69
C LEU A 205 -19.09 -31.04 3.60
N SER A 206 -19.81 -29.92 3.59
CA SER A 206 -21.27 -29.91 3.48
C SER A 206 -21.77 -30.50 2.16
N VAL A 207 -21.10 -30.16 1.04
CA VAL A 207 -21.43 -30.69 -0.29
C VAL A 207 -21.21 -32.20 -0.37
N VAL A 208 -20.09 -32.70 0.20
CA VAL A 208 -19.77 -34.13 0.21
C VAL A 208 -20.79 -34.92 1.03
N VAL A 209 -21.20 -34.43 2.19
CA VAL A 209 -22.21 -35.08 3.03
C VAL A 209 -23.57 -35.15 2.31
N VAL A 210 -24.00 -34.06 1.67
CA VAL A 210 -25.25 -34.04 0.89
C VAL A 210 -25.19 -35.03 -0.27
N ALA A 211 -24.09 -35.06 -1.02
CA ALA A 211 -23.89 -36.00 -2.12
C ALA A 211 -23.96 -37.46 -1.63
N LEU A 212 -23.30 -37.79 -0.51
CA LEU A 212 -23.32 -39.13 0.07
C LEU A 212 -24.72 -39.56 0.56
N VAL A 213 -25.47 -38.64 1.17
CA VAL A 213 -26.85 -38.90 1.61
C VAL A 213 -27.78 -39.13 0.41
N LEU A 214 -27.64 -38.33 -0.65
CA LEU A 214 -28.41 -38.49 -1.88
C LEU A 214 -28.08 -39.82 -2.58
N LEU A 215 -26.80 -40.16 -2.74
CA LEU A 215 -26.35 -41.43 -3.32
C LEU A 215 -26.85 -42.64 -2.53
N ARG A 216 -26.80 -42.58 -1.19
CA ARG A 216 -27.36 -43.64 -0.32
C ARG A 216 -28.88 -43.78 -0.48
N ARG A 217 -29.61 -42.68 -0.62
CA ARG A 217 -31.07 -42.69 -0.85
C ARG A 217 -31.41 -43.29 -2.22
N PHE A 218 -30.67 -42.95 -3.27
CA PHE A 218 -30.86 -43.51 -4.61
C PHE A 218 -30.59 -45.02 -4.65
N ASN A 219 -29.53 -45.49 -3.99
CA ASN A 219 -29.20 -46.92 -3.95
C ASN A 219 -30.17 -47.74 -3.11
N ARG A 220 -30.76 -47.17 -2.05
CA ARG A 220 -31.84 -47.84 -1.29
C ARG A 220 -33.12 -48.02 -2.10
N ARG A 221 -33.50 -47.03 -2.92
CA ARG A 221 -34.70 -47.12 -3.77
C ARG A 221 -34.56 -48.17 -4.88
N ARG A 222 -33.36 -48.34 -5.43
CA ARG A 222 -33.07 -49.39 -6.44
C ARG A 222 -33.16 -50.81 -5.90
N LYS A 223 -32.89 -51.03 -4.61
CA LYS A 223 -32.97 -52.37 -3.96
C LYS A 223 -34.38 -52.80 -3.56
N VAL A 224 -35.38 -51.90 -3.63
CA VAL A 224 -36.78 -52.22 -3.30
C VAL A 224 -37.60 -52.51 -4.57
N ALA A 225 -37.03 -52.23 -5.75
CA ALA A 225 -37.67 -52.44 -7.05
C ALA A 225 -37.09 -53.64 -7.82
N ALA A 226 -36.32 -54.50 -7.16
CA ALA A 226 -35.82 -55.79 -7.64
C ALA A 226 -36.25 -56.86 -6.63
#